data_AF-A0AAW1UHD1-F1
#
_entry.id   AF-A0AAW1UHD1-F1
#
_cell.length_a   1.000
_cell.length_b   1.000
_cell.length_c   1.000
_cell.angle_alpha   90.00
_cell.angle_beta   90.00
_cell.angle_gamma   90.00
#
_symmetry.space_group_name_H-M   'P 1'
#
loop_
_entity.id
_entity.type
_entity.pdbx_description
1 polymer ?
#
loop_
_entity_poly.entity_id
_entity_poly.type
_entity_poly.pdbx_seq_one_letter_code
_entity_poly.pdbx_strand_id
1 'polypeptide(L)'
;MSLSPYFKSPFTDLTGSIVNHQFFGKCRKFEERAIDCMEAYGLERGRRECKTLIEDFTECSLAHKRLARFEIMVKERDRQINAGERKKEDGYAPPPVIDSF
;
A
#
# COMPACT_ATOMS: atom_id res chain seq x y z
N MET A 1 -11.81 -4.21 5.88
CA MET A 1 -11.09 -5.44 5.52
C MET A 1 -11.25 -6.40 6.70
N SER A 2 -11.79 -7.60 6.48
CA SER A 2 -11.99 -8.59 7.56
C SER A 2 -10.72 -9.41 7.72
N LEU A 3 -10.05 -9.30 8.86
CA LEU A 3 -8.74 -9.93 9.12
C LEU A 3 -8.85 -11.42 9.47
N SER A 4 -10.04 -11.87 9.84
CA SER A 4 -10.37 -13.28 10.01
C SER A 4 -11.60 -13.62 9.17
N PRO A 5 -11.72 -14.87 8.67
CA PRO A 5 -12.96 -15.33 8.08
C PRO A 5 -14.08 -15.25 9.12
N TYR A 6 -15.23 -14.70 8.71
CA TYR A 6 -16.40 -14.54 9.58
C TYR A 6 -16.95 -15.90 10.05
N PHE A 7 -16.82 -16.92 9.20
CA PHE A 7 -17.17 -18.30 9.50
C PHE A 7 -15.90 -19.12 9.70
N LYS A 8 -15.73 -19.74 10.89
CA LYS A 8 -14.58 -20.60 11.18
C LYS A 8 -14.90 -22.05 10.82
N SER A 9 -14.09 -22.63 9.97
CA SER A 9 -14.17 -24.02 9.51
C SER A 9 -12.76 -24.53 9.17
N PRO A 10 -12.54 -25.86 9.13
CA PRO A 10 -11.26 -26.42 8.72
C PRO A 10 -10.80 -25.94 7.33
N PHE A 11 -11.74 -25.68 6.42
CA PHE A 11 -11.44 -25.15 5.09
C PHE A 11 -10.99 -23.69 5.12
N THR A 12 -11.61 -22.86 5.97
CA THR A 12 -11.22 -21.45 6.11
C THR A 12 -9.91 -21.29 6.89
N ASP A 13 -9.58 -22.21 7.78
CA ASP A 13 -8.26 -22.26 8.43
C ASP A 13 -7.17 -22.66 7.43
N LEU A 14 -7.45 -23.63 6.56
CA LEU A 14 -6.50 -24.05 5.51
C LEU A 14 -6.26 -22.96 4.46
N THR A 15 -7.31 -22.23 4.08
CA THR A 15 -7.27 -21.19 3.03
C THR A 15 -7.08 -19.77 3.57
N GLY A 16 -7.02 -19.58 4.88
CA GLY A 16 -6.89 -18.26 5.52
C GLY A 16 -5.63 -17.50 5.09
N SER A 17 -4.56 -18.24 4.77
CA SER A 17 -3.29 -17.66 4.28
C SER A 17 -3.33 -17.14 2.84
N ILE A 18 -4.41 -17.42 2.10
CA ILE A 18 -4.60 -16.91 0.73
C ILE A 18 -5.10 -15.46 0.75
N VAL A 19 -5.86 -15.11 1.80
CA VAL A 19 -6.56 -13.82 1.91
C VAL A 19 -5.71 -12.77 2.65
N ASN A 20 -4.66 -13.19 3.34
CA ASN A 20 -3.74 -12.33 4.07
C ASN A 20 -2.49 -11.99 3.23
N HIS A 21 -1.74 -10.98 3.62
CA HIS A 21 -0.48 -10.61 2.97
C HIS A 21 0.73 -11.35 3.57
N GLN A 22 0.52 -12.40 4.38
CA GLN A 22 1.59 -13.12 5.06
C GLN A 22 2.34 -14.09 4.13
N PHE A 23 1.67 -14.64 3.11
CA PHE A 23 2.27 -15.67 2.24
C PHE A 23 3.17 -15.11 1.13
N PHE A 24 2.87 -13.92 0.58
CA PHE A 24 3.59 -13.33 -0.56
C PHE A 24 3.87 -11.81 -0.45
N GLY A 25 3.70 -11.20 0.73
CA GLY A 25 3.42 -9.77 0.82
C GLY A 25 4.60 -8.82 0.84
N LYS A 26 4.63 -7.88 -0.12
CA LYS A 26 5.25 -6.55 0.01
C LYS A 26 4.74 -5.78 1.25
N CYS A 27 3.51 -6.07 1.66
CA CYS A 27 2.80 -5.40 2.77
C CYS A 27 2.81 -6.16 4.10
N ARG A 28 3.53 -7.29 4.18
CA ARG A 28 3.59 -8.16 5.36
C ARG A 28 3.85 -7.41 6.67
N LYS A 29 4.86 -6.54 6.67
CA LYS A 29 5.27 -5.74 7.85
C LYS A 29 4.24 -4.70 8.28
N PHE A 30 3.36 -4.27 7.38
CA PHE A 30 2.26 -3.35 7.72
C PHE A 30 1.09 -4.13 8.32
N GLU A 31 0.80 -5.31 7.76
CA GLU A 31 -0.21 -6.22 8.29
C GLU A 31 0.14 -6.68 9.72
N GLU A 32 1.37 -7.14 9.94
CA GLU A 32 1.89 -7.57 11.24
C GLU A 32 1.70 -6.48 12.31
N ARG A 33 2.19 -5.26 12.06
CA ARG A 33 2.05 -4.13 13.00
C ARG A 33 0.60 -3.75 13.27
N ALA A 34 -0.26 -3.80 12.26
CA ALA A 34 -1.68 -3.50 12.44
C ALA A 34 -2.35 -4.56 13.34
N ILE A 35 -2.04 -5.84 13.11
CA ILE A 35 -2.57 -6.96 13.90
C ILE A 35 -2.05 -6.90 15.34
N ASP A 36 -0.76 -6.69 15.57
CA ASP A 36 -0.18 -6.60 16.92
C ASP A 36 -0.86 -5.52 17.77
N CYS A 37 -1.14 -4.37 17.16
CA CYS A 37 -1.86 -3.30 17.82
C CYS A 37 -3.32 -3.70 18.12
N MET A 38 -4.01 -4.31 17.15
CA MET A 38 -5.40 -4.76 17.36
C MET A 38 -5.51 -5.88 18.39
N GLU A 39 -4.49 -6.74 18.51
CA GLU A 39 -4.40 -7.77 19.53
C GLU A 39 -4.24 -7.15 20.92
N ALA A 40 -3.39 -6.13 21.06
CA ALA A 40 -3.18 -5.42 22.32
C ALA A 40 -4.42 -4.66 22.83
N TYR A 41 -5.16 -3.99 21.95
CA TYR A 41 -6.30 -3.14 22.33
C TYR A 41 -7.68 -3.81 22.18
N GLY A 42 -7.76 -4.93 21.46
CA GLY A 42 -9.02 -5.55 21.08
C GLY A 42 -9.77 -4.78 19.97
N LEU A 43 -10.88 -5.34 19.50
CA LEU A 43 -11.52 -4.92 18.25
C LEU A 43 -12.19 -3.54 18.32
N GLU A 44 -12.80 -3.17 19.44
CA GLU A 44 -13.49 -1.87 19.57
C GLU A 44 -12.53 -0.70 19.72
N ARG A 45 -11.58 -0.82 20.66
CA ARG A 45 -10.58 0.24 20.93
C ARG A 45 -9.51 0.28 19.84
N GLY A 46 -9.09 -0.88 19.32
CA GLY A 46 -8.10 -0.97 18.26
C GLY A 46 -8.51 -0.25 16.98
N ARG A 47 -9.81 -0.15 16.66
CA ARG A 47 -10.28 0.67 15.53
C ARG A 47 -9.92 2.15 15.63
N ARG A 48 -9.83 2.68 16.85
CA ARG A 48 -9.49 4.09 17.11
C ARG A 48 -7.99 4.25 17.35
N GLU A 49 -7.42 3.46 18.24
CA GLU A 49 -6.02 3.56 18.63
C GLU A 49 -5.07 3.11 17.51
N CYS A 50 -5.41 2.05 16.77
CA CYS A 50 -4.58 1.49 15.70
C CYS A 50 -4.91 2.09 14.32
N LYS A 51 -5.68 3.17 14.26
CA LYS A 51 -6.19 3.75 13.01
C LYS A 51 -5.08 4.01 11.99
N THR A 52 -3.98 4.62 12.42
CA THR A 52 -2.84 4.93 11.53
C THR A 52 -2.20 3.68 10.93
N LEU A 53 -2.02 2.62 11.74
CA LEU A 53 -1.42 1.36 11.26
C LEU A 53 -2.34 0.64 10.27
N ILE A 54 -3.66 0.68 10.54
CA ILE A 54 -4.66 0.15 9.62
C ILE A 54 -4.65 0.94 8.31
N GLU A 55 -4.59 2.28 8.37
CA GLU A 55 -4.51 3.13 7.19
C GLU A 55 -3.25 2.85 6.36
N ASP A 56 -2.09 2.68 6.99
CA ASP A 56 -0.84 2.34 6.30
C ASP A 56 -0.91 0.97 5.62
N PHE A 57 -1.49 -0.03 6.30
CA PHE A 57 -1.73 -1.33 5.70
C PHE A 57 -2.67 -1.23 4.49
N THR A 58 -3.78 -0.51 4.62
CA THR A 58 -4.72 -0.32 3.51
C THR A 58 -4.11 0.44 2.33
N GLU A 59 -3.24 1.43 2.61
CA GLU A 59 -2.49 2.13 1.57
C GLU A 59 -1.54 1.19 0.85
N CYS A 60 -0.79 0.35 1.57
CA CYS A 60 0.12 -0.59 0.96
C CYS A 60 -0.63 -1.59 0.05
N SER A 61 -1.78 -2.11 0.51
CA SER A 61 -2.57 -3.10 -0.22
C SER A 61 -3.30 -2.52 -1.44
N LEU A 62 -3.82 -1.30 -1.36
CA LEU A 62 -4.60 -0.68 -2.43
C LEU A 62 -3.80 0.31 -3.31
N ALA A 63 -2.66 0.78 -2.81
CA ALA A 63 -1.81 1.80 -3.43
C ALA A 63 -2.51 3.13 -3.80
N HIS A 64 -3.67 3.42 -3.20
CA HIS A 64 -4.50 4.56 -3.58
C HIS A 64 -3.78 5.91 -3.50
N LYS A 65 -3.15 6.21 -2.35
CA LYS A 65 -2.45 7.48 -2.14
C LYS A 65 -1.22 7.58 -3.06
N ARG A 66 -0.45 6.50 -3.19
CA ARG A 66 0.69 6.43 -4.12
C ARG A 66 0.30 6.71 -5.57
N LEU A 67 -0.77 6.08 -6.05
CA LEU A 67 -1.25 6.26 -7.43
C LEU A 67 -1.78 7.67 -7.66
N ALA A 68 -2.61 8.19 -6.73
CA ALA A 68 -3.10 9.56 -6.82
C ALA A 68 -1.94 10.58 -6.85
N ARG A 69 -0.92 10.39 -6.00
CA ARG A 69 0.28 11.23 -6.01
C ARG A 69 1.00 11.13 -7.36
N PHE A 70 1.18 9.93 -7.90
CA PHE A 70 1.80 9.71 -9.19
C PHE A 70 1.07 10.44 -10.31
N GLU A 71 -0.26 10.32 -10.37
CA GLU A 71 -1.08 11.02 -11.37
C GLU A 71 -0.93 12.54 -11.29
N ILE A 72 -0.91 13.10 -10.08
CA ILE A 72 -0.72 14.55 -9.89
C ILE A 72 0.66 14.98 -10.40
N MET A 73 1.72 14.22 -10.07
CA MET A 73 3.08 14.52 -10.53
C MET A 73 3.20 14.46 -12.06
N VAL A 74 2.54 13.49 -12.69
CA VAL A 74 2.50 13.36 -14.15
C VAL A 74 1.77 14.55 -14.79
N LYS A 75 0.59 14.92 -14.27
CA LYS A 75 -0.20 16.06 -14.78
C LYS A 75 0.57 17.38 -14.68
N GLU A 76 1.22 17.63 -13.54
CA GLU A 76 1.99 18.86 -13.36
C GLU A 76 3.21 18.91 -14.28
N ARG A 77 3.90 17.78 -14.48
CA ARG A 77 4.99 17.70 -15.47
C ARG A 77 4.49 18.02 -16.87
N ASP A 78 3.37 17.43 -17.29
CA ASP A 78 2.84 17.62 -18.63
C ASP A 78 2.39 19.08 -18.84
N ARG A 79 1.85 19.72 -17.79
CA ARG A 79 1.57 21.17 -17.77
C ARG A 79 2.84 22.00 -18.03
N GLN A 80 3.94 21.71 -17.33
CA GLN A 80 5.22 22.42 -17.48
C GLN A 80 5.82 22.27 -18.88
N ILE A 81 5.70 21.07 -19.47
CA ILE A 81 6.16 20.81 -20.84
C ILE A 81 5.30 21.61 -21.85
N ASN A 82 3.98 21.61 -21.68
CA ASN A 82 3.06 22.33 -22.57
C ASN A 82 3.20 23.85 -22.47
N ALA A 83 3.51 24.37 -21.28
CA ALA A 83 3.79 25.80 -21.05
C ALA A 83 5.19 26.24 -21.54
N GLY A 84 6.06 25.29 -21.92
CA GLY A 84 7.43 25.57 -22.32
C GLY A 84 8.38 25.89 -21.15
N GLU A 85 7.92 25.77 -19.89
CA GLU A 85 8.74 25.92 -18.68
C GLU A 85 9.81 24.81 -18.58
N ARG A 86 9.52 23.64 -19.15
CA ARG A 86 10.41 22.47 -19.17
C ARG A 86 10.63 21.98 -20.60
N LYS A 87 11.88 21.68 -20.97
CA LYS A 87 12.21 21.05 -22.25
C LYS A 87 11.64 19.63 -22.29
N LYS A 88 11.07 19.25 -23.43
CA LYS A 88 10.46 17.91 -23.62
C LYS A 88 11.46 16.78 -23.42
N GLU A 89 12.73 17.03 -23.76
CA GLU A 89 13.86 16.10 -23.61
C GLU A 89 14.20 15.82 -22.14
N ASP A 90 14.01 16.82 -21.27
CA ASP A 90 14.23 16.71 -19.82
C ASP A 90 12.98 16.23 -19.06
N GLY A 91 11.94 15.76 -19.76
CA GLY A 91 10.67 15.36 -19.16
C GLY A 91 10.79 14.14 -18.23
N TYR A 92 11.72 13.23 -18.52
CA TYR A 92 12.01 12.06 -17.71
C TYR A 92 13.51 12.03 -17.37
N ALA A 93 13.85 11.45 -16.22
CA ALA A 93 15.23 11.16 -15.90
C ALA A 93 15.79 10.18 -16.96
N PRO A 94 17.08 10.30 -17.32
CA PRO A 94 17.71 9.32 -18.18
C PRO A 94 17.58 7.92 -17.55
N PRO A 95 17.47 6.87 -18.38
CA PRO A 95 17.46 5.52 -17.85
C PRO A 95 18.73 5.26 -17.04
N PRO A 96 18.67 4.41 -16.01
CA PRO A 96 19.89 3.98 -15.32
C PRO A 96 20.85 3.33 -16.31
N VAL A 97 22.15 3.47 -16.06
CA VAL A 97 23.19 2.83 -16.88
C VAL A 97 23.00 1.32 -16.80
N ILE A 98 23.20 0.63 -17.93
CA ILE A 98 23.21 -0.83 -17.98
C ILE A 98 24.25 -1.32 -16.94
N ASP A 99 23.87 -2.25 -16.07
CA ASP A 99 24.64 -2.76 -14.91
C ASP A 99 24.67 -1.90 -13.63
N SER A 100 23.66 -1.06 -13.38
CA SER A 100 23.55 -0.28 -12.14
C SER A 100 23.02 -1.05 -10.90
N PHE A 101 23.06 -2.38 -10.88
CA PHE A 101 22.53 -3.24 -9.81
C PHE A 101 23.60 -4.14 -9.20
#